data_AF-A0A954MWJ4-F1
#
_entry.id   AF-A0A954MWJ4-F1
#
_cell.length_a   1.000
_cell.length_b   1.000
_cell.length_c   1.000
_cell.angle_alpha   90.00
_cell.angle_beta   90.00
_cell.angle_gamma   90.00
#
_symmetry.space_group_name_H-M   'P 1'
#
loop_
_entity.id
_entity.type
_entity.pdbx_description
1 polymer ?
#
loop_
_entity_poly.entity_id
_entity_poly.type
_entity_poly.pdbx_seq_one_letter_code
_entity_poly.pdbx_strand_id
1 'polypeptide(L)' 'MFLLDSNKYASNPEGTTKSVLGILEKNGATILASRPWQDGKLAYPIEGHKKGLYFLAYFRMDGVALPEIN' A
#
# COMPACT_ATOMS: atom_id res chain seq x y z
N MET A 1 4.71 3.67 -3.24
CA MET A 1 4.95 2.34 -2.64
C MET A 1 4.48 2.41 -1.21
N PHE A 2 3.75 1.40 -0.73
CA PHE A 2 3.19 1.38 0.61
C PHE A 2 3.84 0.26 1.43
N LEU A 3 4.06 0.52 2.72
CA LEU A 3 4.46 -0.50 3.68
C LEU A 3 3.23 -0.95 4.44
N LEU A 4 2.92 -2.24 4.36
CA LEU A 4 1.78 -2.84 5.05
C LEU A 4 2.27 -3.73 6.19
N ASP A 5 1.44 -3.84 7.23
CA ASP A 5 1.66 -4.83 8.28
C ASP A 5 1.52 -6.25 7.67
N SER A 6 2.61 -7.04 7.75
CA SER A 6 2.66 -8.40 7.22
C SER A 6 1.61 -9.32 7.84
N ASN A 7 1.32 -9.19 9.13
CA ASN A 7 0.32 -10.02 9.81
C ASN A 7 -1.08 -9.67 9.34
N LYS A 8 -1.39 -8.36 9.25
CA LYS A 8 -2.70 -7.89 8.78
C LYS A 8 -2.94 -8.29 7.32
N TYR A 9 -1.92 -8.16 6.47
CA TYR A 9 -2.00 -8.60 5.09
C TYR A 9 -2.13 -10.12 4.99
N ALA A 10 -1.39 -10.91 5.77
CA ALA A 10 -1.50 -12.37 5.76
C ALA A 10 -2.89 -12.86 6.19
N SER A 11 -3.54 -12.18 7.13
CA SER A 11 -4.91 -12.51 7.56
C SER A 11 -5.98 -12.10 6.54
N ASN A 12 -5.82 -10.98 5.84
CA ASN A 12 -6.76 -10.55 4.81
C ASN A 12 -6.06 -9.78 3.66
N PRO A 13 -5.48 -10.51 2.68
CA PRO A 13 -4.74 -9.89 1.57
C PRO A 13 -5.63 -9.02 0.69
N GLU A 14 -6.82 -9.51 0.35
CA GLU A 14 -7.77 -8.81 -0.52
C GLU A 14 -8.34 -7.56 0.13
N GLY A 15 -8.75 -7.63 1.40
CA GLY A 15 -9.30 -6.48 2.12
C GLY A 15 -8.26 -5.39 2.34
N THR A 16 -7.03 -5.76 2.66
CA THR A 16 -5.94 -4.79 2.82
C THR A 16 -5.60 -4.13 1.48
N THR A 17 -5.52 -4.92 0.40
CA THR A 17 -5.32 -4.41 -0.96
C THR A 17 -6.45 -3.46 -1.37
N LYS A 18 -7.71 -3.87 -1.22
CA LYS A 18 -8.88 -3.02 -1.52
C LYS A 18 -8.89 -1.73 -0.70
N SER A 19 -8.43 -1.77 0.55
CA SER A 19 -8.35 -0.55 1.37
C SER A 19 -7.34 0.44 0.80
N VAL A 20 -6.15 -0.03 0.41
CA VAL A 20 -5.12 0.82 -0.22
C VAL A 20 -5.61 1.36 -1.56
N LEU A 21 -6.17 0.48 -2.40
CA LEU A 21 -6.67 0.86 -3.72
C LEU A 21 -7.88 1.81 -3.63
N GLY A 22 -8.78 1.59 -2.67
CA GLY A 22 -9.95 2.43 -2.46
C GLY A 22 -9.59 3.85 -2.03
N ILE A 23 -8.50 4.05 -1.28
CA ILE A 23 -7.98 5.40 -0.99
C ILE A 23 -7.51 6.07 -2.28
N LEU A 24 -6.79 5.34 -3.14
CA LEU A 24 -6.33 5.87 -4.42
C LEU A 24 -7.52 6.24 -5.33
N GLU A 25 -8.48 5.34 -5.48
CA GLU A 25 -9.69 5.56 -6.31
C GLU A 25 -10.54 6.72 -5.78
N LYS A 26 -10.71 6.85 -4.46
CA LYS A 26 -11.46 7.94 -3.83
C LYS A 26 -10.87 9.31 -4.14
N ASN A 27 -9.55 9.39 -4.29
CA ASN A 27 -8.83 10.61 -4.66
C ASN A 27 -8.66 10.77 -6.18
N GLY A 28 -9.47 10.06 -6.98
CA GLY A 28 -9.49 10.20 -8.44
C GLY A 28 -8.32 9.53 -9.17
N ALA A 29 -7.58 8.63 -8.51
CA ALA A 29 -6.52 7.87 -9.16
C ALA A 29 -7.10 6.67 -9.94
N THR A 30 -6.61 6.47 -11.16
CA THR A 30 -6.83 5.27 -11.97
C THR A 30 -5.68 4.30 -11.73
N ILE A 31 -5.97 3.14 -11.14
CA ILE A 31 -4.95 2.11 -10.88
C ILE A 31 -4.63 1.37 -12.19
N LEU A 32 -3.35 1.30 -12.53
CA LEU A 32 -2.86 0.60 -13.72
C LEU A 32 -2.35 -0.80 -13.38
N ALA A 33 -1.67 -0.93 -12.23
CA ALA A 33 -1.24 -2.21 -11.71
C ALA A 33 -1.05 -2.13 -10.20
N SER A 34 -1.36 -3.21 -9.50
CA SER A 34 -1.07 -3.32 -8.07
C SER A 34 -0.59 -4.72 -7.76
N ARG A 35 0.52 -4.85 -7.04
CA ARG A 35 1.05 -6.14 -6.63
C ARG A 35 1.75 -6.08 -5.27
N PRO A 36 1.62 -7.13 -4.44
CA PRO A 36 2.55 -7.37 -3.37
C PRO A 36 3.93 -7.62 -3.98
N TRP A 37 4.97 -7.00 -3.43
CA TRP A 37 6.33 -7.15 -3.94
C TRP A 37 7.15 -8.10 -3.07
N GLN A 38 7.39 -7.72 -1.82
CA GLN A 38 8.21 -8.52 -0.92
C GLN A 38 7.66 -8.42 0.50
N ASP A 39 7.47 -9.59 1.11
CA ASP A 39 7.20 -9.71 2.55
C ASP A 39 8.50 -10.08 3.26
N GLY A 40 8.96 -9.28 4.22
CA GLY A 40 10.28 -9.52 4.79
C GLY A 40 10.64 -8.67 6.01
N LYS A 41 11.80 -9.00 6.58
CA LYS A 41 12.37 -8.30 7.72
C LYS A 41 12.77 -6.88 7.29
N LEU A 42 12.41 -5.90 8.12
CA LEU A 42 12.80 -4.51 7.93
C LEU A 42 14.24 -4.29 8.40
N ALA A 43 14.93 -3.34 7.79
CA ALA A 43 16.31 -2.98 8.17
C ALA A 43 16.39 -2.52 9.64
N TYR A 44 15.32 -1.89 10.13
CA TYR A 44 15.12 -1.49 11.51
C TYR A 44 13.62 -1.55 11.86
N PRO A 45 13.24 -1.61 13.15
CA PRO A 45 11.84 -1.61 13.55
C PRO A 45 11.16 -0.29 13.20
N ILE A 46 10.01 -0.36 12.54
CA ILE A 46 9.15 0.80 12.29
C ILE A 46 7.90 0.60 13.16
N GLU A 47 7.63 1.54 14.07
CA GLU A 47 6.51 1.44 15.03
C GLU A 47 6.49 0.12 15.83
N GLY A 48 7.67 -0.45 16.10
CA GLY A 48 7.79 -1.75 16.79
C GLY A 48 7.64 -2.99 15.89
N HIS A 49 7.27 -2.82 14.63
CA HIS A 49 7.20 -3.89 13.64
C HIS A 49 8.58 -4.19 13.05
N LYS A 50 9.02 -5.46 13.14
CA LYS A 50 10.30 -5.94 12.58
C LYS A 50 10.15 -6.54 11.18
N LYS A 51 8.92 -6.74 10.72
CA LYS A 51 8.57 -7.34 9.44
C LYS A 51 7.46 -6.51 8.80
N GLY A 52 7.51 -6.33 7.50
CA GLY A 52 6.48 -5.62 6.73
C GLY A 52 6.41 -6.13 5.30
N LEU A 53 5.26 -5.91 4.67
CA LEU A 53 5.02 -6.21 3.26
C LEU A 53 5.14 -4.92 2.44
N TYR A 54 6.03 -4.92 1.46
CA TYR A 54 6.09 -3.88 0.45
C TYR A 54 5.00 -4.11 -0.59
N PHE A 55 4.13 -3.12 -0.74
CA PHE A 55 3.05 -3.11 -1.73
C PHE A 55 3.31 -2.06 -2.80
N LEU A 56 3.38 -2.51 -4.05
CA LEU A 56 3.57 -1.65 -5.21
C LEU A 56 2.21 -1.35 -5.83
N ALA A 57 1.85 -0.07 -5.87
CA ALA A 57 0.72 0.44 -6.63
C ALA A 57 1.25 1.39 -7.71
N TYR A 58 0.91 1.10 -8.95
CA TYR A 58 1.14 1.94 -10.10
C TYR A 58 -0.20 2.49 -10.56
N PHE A 59 -0.34 3.82 -10.52
CA PHE A 59 -1.59 4.51 -10.79
C PHE A 59 -1.33 5.81 -11.51
N ARG A 60 -2.35 6.31 -12.20
CA ARG A 60 -2.39 7.61 -12.86
C ARG A 60 -3.38 8.48 -12.14
N MET A 61 -2.99 9.70 -11.80
CA MET A 61 -3.89 10.70 -11.20
C MET A 61 -3.54 12.10 -11.68
N ASP A 62 -4.43 13.06 -11.43
CA ASP A 62 -4.10 14.48 -11.58
C ASP A 62 -3.10 14.89 -10.48
N GLY A 63 -2.03 15.58 -10.86
CA GLY A 63 -0.97 16.02 -9.94
C GLY A 63 -1.47 16.97 -8.86
N VAL A 64 -2.60 17.65 -9.09
CA VAL A 64 -3.24 18.53 -8.11
C VAL A 64 -3.79 17.76 -6.90
N ALA A 65 -4.24 16.51 -7.08
CA ALA A 65 -4.83 15.68 -6.03
C ALA A 65 -3.78 14.89 -5.21
N LEU A 66 -2.50 14.99 -5.58
CA LEU A 66 -1.40 14.28 -4.92
C LEU A 66 -1.24 14.60 -3.41
N PRO A 67 -1.50 15.83 -2.92
CA PRO A 67 -1.46 16.15 -1.49
C PRO A 67 -2.50 15.41 -0.64
N GLU A 68 -3.62 14.97 -1.22
CA GLU A 68 -4.70 14.31 -0.45
C GLU A 68 -4.42 12.84 -0.10
N ILE A 69 -3.37 12.25 -0.71
CA ILE A 69 -3.00 10.84 -0.54
C ILE A 69 -1.86 10.66 0.48
N ASN A 70 -1.18 11.74 0.87
CA ASN A 70 0.04 11.70 1.69
C ASN A 70 -0.24 11.63 3.20
#